data_AF-A0A354QBJ6-F1
#
_entry.id   AF-A0A354QBJ6-F1
#
_cell.length_a   1.000
_cell.length_b   1.000
_cell.length_c   1.000
_cell.angle_alpha   90.00
_cell.angle_beta   90.00
_cell.angle_gamma   90.00
#
_symmetry.space_group_name_H-M   'P 1'
#
loop_
_entity.id
_entity.type
_entity.pdbx_description
1 polymer ?
#
loop_
_entity_poly.entity_id
_entity_poly.type
_entity_poly.pdbx_seq_one_letter_code
_entity_poly.pdbx_strand_id
1 'polypeptide(L)'
;NDLGQKLKVGAHLTSLDRLACGKWFKSENSISIEKLQETVTENNVPWISPLELLDHLNTIVGSAEMVVSIKQGRRVEVLQQNWTESGVKMTENCVIESETNSVKTKVVDSCQNLVAIGHIMWEN
;
A
#
# COMPACT_ATOMS: atom_id res chain seq x y z
N ASN A 1 -3.43 8.25 -29.28
CA ASN A 1 -2.74 7.91 -30.55
C ASN A 1 -3.48 6.77 -31.24
N ASP A 2 -3.55 5.59 -30.63
CA ASP A 2 -4.21 4.40 -31.20
C ASP A 2 -5.67 4.64 -31.63
N LEU A 3 -6.43 5.39 -30.83
CA LEU A 3 -7.81 5.75 -31.17
C LEU A 3 -7.88 6.56 -32.48
N GLY A 4 -7.01 7.57 -32.64
CA GLY A 4 -6.94 8.38 -33.85
C GLY A 4 -6.46 7.61 -35.07
N GLN A 5 -5.55 6.64 -34.87
CA GLN A 5 -5.11 5.72 -35.93
C GLN A 5 -6.24 4.78 -36.35
N LYS A 6 -6.96 4.16 -35.38
CA LYS A 6 -8.11 3.29 -35.65
C LYS A 6 -9.23 4.01 -36.40
N LEU A 7 -9.44 5.29 -36.10
CA LEU A 7 -10.42 6.14 -36.77
C LEU A 7 -9.90 6.78 -38.07
N LYS A 8 -8.61 6.61 -38.43
CA LYS A 8 -7.96 7.17 -39.63
C LYS A 8 -8.02 8.70 -39.78
N VAL A 9 -8.20 9.42 -38.67
CA VAL A 9 -8.28 10.89 -38.64
C VAL A 9 -7.13 11.54 -37.87
N GLY A 10 -6.31 10.74 -37.18
CA GLY A 10 -5.30 11.24 -36.25
C GLY A 10 -5.93 11.72 -34.93
N ALA A 11 -5.19 11.61 -33.83
CA ALA A 11 -5.62 12.14 -32.54
C ALA A 11 -4.41 12.39 -31.63
N HIS A 12 -4.47 13.44 -30.83
CA HIS A 12 -3.52 13.75 -29.78
C HIS A 12 -4.25 13.99 -28.46
N LEU A 13 -3.55 13.83 -27.34
CA LEU A 13 -4.08 14.09 -26.01
C LEU A 13 -4.07 15.58 -25.75
N THR A 14 -5.23 16.18 -25.48
CA THR A 14 -5.35 17.62 -25.17
C THR A 14 -5.21 17.90 -23.68
N SER A 15 -5.82 17.04 -22.84
CA SER A 15 -5.76 17.11 -21.38
C SER A 15 -5.94 15.71 -20.79
N LEU A 16 -5.46 15.53 -19.56
CA LEU A 16 -5.62 14.29 -18.81
C LEU A 16 -5.65 14.56 -17.31
N ASP A 17 -6.76 14.23 -16.69
CA ASP A 17 -6.92 14.30 -15.25
C ASP A 17 -6.86 12.89 -14.65
N ARG A 18 -6.01 12.71 -13.64
CA ARG A 18 -5.93 11.45 -12.91
C ARG A 18 -7.00 11.42 -11.83
N LEU A 19 -8.01 10.57 -12.01
CA LEU A 19 -9.11 10.43 -11.04
C LEU A 19 -8.83 9.43 -9.91
N ALA A 20 -7.84 8.55 -10.08
CA ALA A 20 -7.44 7.59 -9.05
C ALA A 20 -5.97 7.16 -9.16
N CYS A 21 -5.37 6.76 -8.04
CA CYS A 21 -4.04 6.18 -7.91
C CYS A 21 -4.06 5.08 -6.84
N GLY A 22 -3.98 3.82 -7.27
CA GLY A 22 -4.16 2.68 -6.37
C GLY A 22 -5.58 2.58 -5.82
N LYS A 23 -5.75 1.90 -4.67
CA LYS A 23 -7.07 1.68 -4.05
C LYS A 23 -7.55 2.87 -3.21
N TRP A 24 -6.61 3.64 -2.66
CA TRP A 24 -6.88 4.62 -1.61
C TRP A 24 -6.95 6.07 -2.10
N PHE A 25 -6.19 6.46 -3.13
CA PHE A 25 -6.16 7.85 -3.59
C PHE A 25 -7.11 8.03 -4.76
N LYS A 26 -8.12 8.89 -4.59
CA LYS A 26 -9.16 9.19 -5.57
C LYS A 26 -9.40 10.69 -5.63
N SER A 27 -10.03 11.17 -6.69
CA SER A 27 -10.40 12.59 -6.79
C SER A 27 -11.34 13.01 -5.65
N GLU A 28 -12.23 12.13 -5.22
CA GLU A 28 -13.21 12.38 -4.14
C GLU A 28 -12.59 12.64 -2.76
N ASN A 29 -11.37 12.14 -2.50
CA ASN A 29 -10.63 12.38 -1.26
C ASN A 29 -9.37 13.22 -1.44
N SER A 30 -9.29 13.94 -2.57
CA SER A 30 -8.22 14.91 -2.83
C SER A 30 -8.50 16.25 -2.16
N ILE A 31 -7.46 17.01 -1.86
CA ILE A 31 -7.52 18.36 -1.30
C ILE A 31 -6.74 19.30 -2.22
N SER A 32 -7.27 20.50 -2.48
CA SER A 32 -6.51 21.53 -3.20
C SER A 32 -5.45 22.17 -2.30
N ILE A 33 -4.47 22.85 -2.90
CA ILE A 33 -3.39 23.50 -2.15
C ILE A 33 -3.96 24.61 -1.25
N GLU A 34 -4.94 25.35 -1.75
CA GLU A 34 -5.61 26.44 -1.03
C GLU A 34 -6.35 25.91 0.21
N LYS A 35 -7.13 24.83 0.04
CA LYS A 35 -7.84 24.19 1.14
C LYS A 35 -6.89 23.55 2.14
N LEU A 36 -5.75 23.00 1.69
CA LEU A 36 -4.72 22.47 2.57
C LEU A 36 -4.13 23.56 3.47
N GLN A 37 -3.88 24.75 2.93
CA GLN A 37 -3.36 25.89 3.70
C GLN A 37 -4.30 26.31 4.83
N GLU A 38 -5.61 26.34 4.58
CA GLU A 38 -6.63 26.60 5.60
C GLU A 38 -6.59 25.52 6.70
N THR A 39 -6.55 24.25 6.29
CA THR A 39 -6.59 23.09 7.19
C THR A 39 -5.37 23.00 8.12
N VAL A 40 -4.18 23.35 7.62
CA VAL A 40 -2.94 23.41 8.43
C VAL A 40 -3.03 24.50 9.49
N THR A 41 -3.64 25.64 9.17
CA THR A 41 -3.82 26.76 10.11
C THR A 41 -4.72 26.37 11.27
N GLU A 42 -5.70 25.50 11.02
CA GLU A 42 -6.62 24.95 12.03
C GLU A 42 -6.06 23.73 12.77
N ASN A 43 -4.82 23.32 12.48
CA ASN A 43 -4.16 22.14 13.05
C ASN A 43 -4.93 20.81 12.82
N ASN A 44 -5.77 20.76 11.77
CA ASN A 44 -6.65 19.64 11.44
C ASN A 44 -6.16 18.85 10.22
N VAL A 45 -4.84 18.69 10.06
CA VAL A 45 -4.27 18.02 8.89
C VAL A 45 -4.72 16.56 8.84
N PRO A 46 -5.33 16.09 7.74
CA PRO A 46 -5.73 14.70 7.57
C PRO A 46 -4.48 13.86 7.30
N TRP A 47 -3.75 13.51 8.35
CA TRP A 47 -2.59 12.65 8.25
C TRP A 47 -3.02 11.26 7.78
N ILE A 48 -2.46 10.82 6.66
CA ILE A 48 -2.67 9.46 6.17
C ILE A 48 -1.82 8.54 7.03
N SER A 49 -2.46 7.59 7.73
CA SER A 49 -1.76 6.53 8.42
C SER A 49 -1.18 5.54 7.39
N PRO A 50 0.14 5.31 7.35
CA PRO A 50 0.72 4.29 6.47
C PRO A 50 0.18 2.89 6.74
N LEU A 51 -0.23 2.61 7.99
CA LEU A 51 -0.79 1.30 8.33
C LEU A 51 -2.19 1.08 7.76
N GLU A 52 -3.00 2.13 7.67
CA GLU A 52 -4.31 2.10 7.02
C GLU A 52 -4.14 1.87 5.51
N LEU A 53 -3.21 2.58 4.88
CA LEU A 53 -2.90 2.41 3.46
C LEU A 53 -2.48 0.97 3.10
N LEU A 54 -1.90 0.26 4.06
CA LEU A 54 -1.33 -1.08 3.91
C LEU A 54 -2.18 -2.16 4.61
N ASP A 55 -3.44 -1.90 4.92
CA ASP A 55 -4.39 -2.81 5.57
C ASP A 55 -4.54 -4.19 4.88
N HIS A 56 -4.40 -4.20 3.56
CA HIS A 56 -4.44 -5.36 2.70
C HIS A 56 -3.21 -6.27 2.80
N LEU A 57 -2.16 -5.86 3.54
CA LEU A 57 -0.97 -6.68 3.79
C LEU A 57 -1.07 -7.42 5.12
N ASN A 58 -0.55 -8.65 5.15
CA ASN A 58 -0.36 -9.38 6.40
C ASN A 58 0.55 -8.60 7.35
N THR A 59 0.33 -8.67 8.66
CA THR A 59 1.10 -7.89 9.65
C THR A 59 1.90 -8.82 10.55
N ILE A 60 3.18 -8.53 10.74
CA ILE A 60 4.04 -9.18 11.73
C ILE A 60 4.52 -8.13 12.73
N VAL A 61 4.39 -8.43 14.02
CA VAL A 61 5.06 -7.66 15.08
C VAL A 61 6.48 -8.19 15.23
N GLY A 62 7.47 -7.38 14.84
CA GLY A 62 8.87 -7.75 14.88
C GLY A 62 9.47 -7.64 16.28
N SER A 63 10.27 -8.63 16.67
CA SER A 63 11.12 -8.54 17.86
C SER A 63 12.20 -7.46 17.68
N ALA A 64 12.80 -6.98 18.78
CA ALA A 64 13.88 -5.99 18.71
C ALA A 64 15.04 -6.43 17.79
N GLU A 65 15.43 -7.71 17.87
CA GLU A 65 16.48 -8.29 17.03
C GLU A 65 16.10 -8.32 15.53
N MET A 66 14.83 -8.67 15.24
CA MET A 66 14.29 -8.65 13.88
C MET A 66 14.30 -7.24 13.30
N VAL A 67 13.85 -6.24 14.08
CA VAL A 67 13.82 -4.84 13.66
C VAL A 67 15.24 -4.32 13.37
N VAL A 68 16.21 -4.61 14.23
CA VAL A 68 17.61 -4.23 14.00
C VAL A 68 18.15 -4.88 12.72
N SER A 69 17.88 -6.17 12.51
CA SER A 69 18.33 -6.90 11.33
C SER A 69 17.74 -6.34 10.04
N ILE A 70 16.43 -6.06 10.03
CA ILE A 70 15.74 -5.44 8.89
C ILE A 70 16.33 -4.06 8.59
N LYS A 71 16.57 -3.23 9.61
CA LYS A 71 17.17 -1.89 9.42
C LYS A 71 18.58 -1.94 8.83
N GLN A 72 19.27 -3.08 8.95
CA GLN A 72 20.56 -3.33 8.30
C GLN A 72 20.42 -3.96 6.91
N GLY A 73 19.21 -4.07 6.36
CA GLY A 73 18.93 -4.65 5.04
C GLY A 73 19.01 -6.18 5.01
N ARG A 74 18.96 -6.85 6.17
CA ARG A 74 19.05 -8.32 6.25
C ARG A 74 17.68 -8.97 6.12
N ARG A 75 17.66 -10.17 5.52
CA ARG A 75 16.51 -11.09 5.62
C ARG A 75 16.36 -11.57 7.06
N VAL A 76 15.12 -11.84 7.45
CA VAL A 76 14.76 -12.33 8.78
C VAL A 76 13.85 -13.54 8.67
N GLU A 77 13.99 -14.45 9.62
CA GLU A 77 13.12 -15.62 9.75
C GLU A 77 11.88 -15.26 10.57
N VAL A 78 10.75 -15.84 10.20
CA VAL A 78 9.45 -15.58 10.84
C VAL A 78 8.80 -16.91 11.17
N LEU A 79 8.42 -17.10 12.44
CA LEU A 79 7.65 -18.27 12.87
C LEU A 79 6.15 -18.07 12.54
N GLN A 80 5.48 -19.12 12.10
CA GLN A 80 4.04 -19.12 11.76
C GLN A 80 3.13 -18.58 12.88
N GLN A 81 3.54 -18.69 14.15
CA GLN A 81 2.73 -18.26 15.30
C GLN A 81 2.60 -16.73 15.46
N ASN A 82 3.37 -15.95 14.71
CA ASN A 82 3.36 -14.48 14.79
C ASN A 82 2.40 -13.83 13.78
N TRP A 83 1.54 -14.62 13.14
CA TRP A 83 0.60 -14.14 12.13
C TRP A 83 -0.67 -13.65 12.82
N THR A 84 -0.95 -12.36 12.71
CA THR A 84 -2.32 -11.87 12.89
C THR A 84 -2.99 -11.87 11.53
N GLU A 85 -3.90 -12.82 11.31
CA GLU A 85 -4.79 -12.77 10.15
C GLU A 85 -5.51 -11.42 10.16
N SER A 86 -5.14 -10.53 9.23
CA SER A 86 -5.97 -9.39 8.90
C SER A 86 -7.32 -9.98 8.49
N GLY A 87 -8.38 -9.64 9.21
CA GLY A 87 -9.73 -10.15 9.00
C GLY A 87 -10.24 -9.80 7.60
N VAL A 88 -9.91 -10.62 6.62
CA VAL A 88 -10.51 -10.58 5.29
C VAL A 88 -11.89 -11.20 5.42
N LYS A 89 -12.90 -10.36 5.66
CA LYS A 89 -14.23 -10.67 5.14
C LYS A 89 -14.08 -10.77 3.63
N MET A 90 -14.23 -11.99 3.10
CA MET A 90 -14.37 -12.26 1.68
C MET A 90 -15.43 -11.33 1.10
N THR A 91 -15.00 -10.25 0.45
CA THR A 91 -15.80 -9.58 -0.57
C THR A 91 -15.20 -9.96 -1.91
N GLU A 92 -16.04 -10.64 -2.68
CA GLU A 92 -15.78 -11.16 -4.01
C GLU A 92 -15.18 -10.06 -4.92
N ASN A 93 -14.23 -10.48 -5.77
CA ASN A 93 -13.47 -9.69 -6.75
C ASN A 93 -12.06 -9.20 -6.34
N CYS A 94 -11.27 -10.03 -5.65
CA CYS A 94 -9.82 -9.90 -5.74
C CYS A 94 -9.31 -10.85 -6.85
N VAL A 95 -8.84 -10.26 -7.94
CA VAL A 95 -8.19 -10.97 -9.05
C VAL A 95 -7.05 -11.82 -8.49
N ILE A 96 -7.14 -13.11 -8.77
CA ILE A 96 -6.20 -14.16 -8.36
C ILE A 96 -4.82 -13.80 -8.93
N GLU A 97 -3.89 -13.36 -8.07
CA GLU A 97 -2.46 -13.34 -8.40
C GLU A 97 -1.96 -14.79 -8.25
N SER A 98 -1.75 -15.45 -9.40
CA SER A 98 -1.21 -16.79 -9.49
C SER A 98 0.29 -16.82 -9.15
N GLU A 99 0.71 -17.93 -8.52
CA GLU A 99 2.05 -18.54 -8.63
C GLU A 99 3.25 -17.78 -8.04
N THR A 100 3.26 -17.59 -6.73
CA THR A 100 4.41 -17.97 -5.89
C THR A 100 3.88 -18.22 -4.49
N ASN A 101 4.51 -19.11 -3.73
CA ASN A 101 4.33 -19.31 -2.29
C ASN A 101 4.76 -18.06 -1.48
N SER A 102 4.46 -16.84 -1.96
CA SER A 102 4.89 -15.59 -1.38
C SER A 102 3.72 -14.75 -0.87
N VAL A 103 3.78 -14.35 0.41
CA VAL A 103 2.74 -13.55 1.06
C VAL A 103 3.26 -12.14 1.29
N LYS A 104 2.65 -11.14 0.63
CA LYS A 104 2.98 -9.73 0.85
C LYS A 104 2.67 -9.34 2.30
N THR A 105 3.66 -8.80 2.99
CA THR A 105 3.62 -8.62 4.44
C THR A 105 4.28 -7.30 4.84
N LYS A 106 3.72 -6.65 5.85
CA LYS A 106 4.32 -5.51 6.56
C LYS A 106 4.82 -5.96 7.93
N VAL A 107 5.98 -5.45 8.33
CA VAL A 107 6.54 -5.63 9.66
C VAL A 107 6.36 -4.34 10.44
N VAL A 108 5.83 -4.43 11.65
CA VAL A 108 5.70 -3.32 12.61
C VAL A 108 6.51 -3.59 13.86
N ASP A 109 6.95 -2.54 14.56
CA ASP A 109 7.57 -2.69 15.89
C ASP A 109 6.51 -2.78 17.01
N SER A 110 6.96 -2.90 18.27
CA SER A 110 6.08 -2.96 19.44
C SER A 110 5.24 -1.70 19.65
N CYS A 111 5.60 -0.59 19.03
CA CYS A 111 4.88 0.68 19.07
C CYS A 111 3.99 0.88 17.84
N GLN A 112 3.79 -0.16 17.02
CA GLN A 112 3.05 -0.12 15.76
C GLN A 112 3.64 0.84 14.70
N ASN A 113 4.94 1.13 14.76
CA ASN A 113 5.58 1.84 13.65
C ASN A 113 5.86 0.86 12.51
N LEU A 114 5.58 1.27 11.27
CA LEU A 114 5.97 0.50 10.09
C LEU A 114 7.50 0.43 9.99
N VAL A 115 8.04 -0.78 9.96
CA VAL A 115 9.48 -1.04 9.87
C VAL A 115 9.89 -1.37 8.43
N ALA A 116 9.15 -2.27 7.78
CA ALA A 116 9.41 -2.68 6.40
C ALA A 116 8.18 -3.33 5.74
N ILE A 117 8.25 -3.46 4.42
CA ILE A 117 7.33 -4.24 3.60
C ILE A 117 8.16 -5.25 2.83
N GLY A 118 7.66 -6.47 2.69
CA GLY A 118 8.33 -7.52 1.95
C GLY A 118 7.43 -8.72 1.65
N HIS A 119 8.06 -9.82 1.28
CA HIS A 119 7.39 -11.08 1.02
C HIS A 119 7.86 -12.13 2.03
N ILE A 120 6.94 -12.88 2.61
CA ILE A 120 7.26 -14.14 3.28
C ILE A 120 7.49 -15.17 2.18
N MET A 121 8.59 -15.90 2.23
CA MET A 121 8.89 -17.00 1.32
C MET A 121 9.08 -18.29 2.13
N TRP A 122 8.43 -19.37 1.72
CA TRP A 122 8.68 -20.70 2.27
C TRP A 122 9.97 -21.26 1.66
N GLU A 123 10.88 -21.75 2.50
CA GLU A 123 11.98 -22.59 2.02
C GLU A 123 11.45 -24.01 1.85
N ASN A 124 11.63 -24.56 0.65
CA ASN A 124 11.38 -25.98 0.35
C ASN A 124 12.52 -26.84 0.91
#